data_AF-A0AAI8ZPT6-F1
#
_entry.id   AF-A0AAI8ZPT6-F1
#
_cell.length_a   1.000
_cell.length_b   1.000
_cell.length_c   1.000
_cell.angle_alpha   90.00
_cell.angle_beta   90.00
_cell.angle_gamma   90.00
#
_symmetry.space_group_name_H-M   'P 1'
#
loop_
_entity.id
_entity.type
_entity.pdbx_description
1 polymer ?
#
loop_
_entity_poly.entity_id
_entity_poly.type
_entity_poly.pdbx_seq_one_letter_code
_entity_poly.pdbx_strand_id
1 'polypeptide(L)'
;MKELDSFTVEQLNDFIKSDHAQCGDVAALARIALAAKRAEPFAWKWRGAVGDIWTQEKRKADFVKENCPELPVTELYTTPQLNSPEIPEDWISIPRDMLADYRDVKNAEVENYKAGFAGYYNREGTRWARDFADLCEELAAIDKVLAAAPEKPL
;
A
#
# COMPACT_ATOMS: atom_id res chain seq x y z
N MET A 1 -12.25 6.24 -0.96
CA MET A 1 -13.19 6.99 -0.09
C MET A 1 -14.49 7.26 -0.85
N LYS A 2 -15.34 6.22 -1.02
CA LYS A 2 -16.60 6.32 -1.78
C LYS A 2 -17.59 7.37 -1.23
N GLU A 3 -17.46 7.71 0.05
CA GLU A 3 -18.32 8.70 0.69
C GLU A 3 -18.10 10.12 0.16
N LEU A 4 -16.85 10.53 -0.15
CA LEU A 4 -16.58 11.85 -0.74
C LEU A 4 -17.16 11.97 -2.16
N ASP A 5 -17.17 10.87 -2.92
CA ASP A 5 -17.77 10.82 -4.26
C ASP A 5 -19.29 11.04 -4.22
N SER A 6 -19.94 10.77 -3.08
CA SER A 6 -21.37 11.03 -2.88
C SER A 6 -21.71 12.53 -2.75
N PHE A 7 -20.71 13.39 -2.50
CA PHE A 7 -20.90 14.83 -2.38
C PHE A 7 -20.55 15.56 -3.69
N THR A 8 -21.46 16.43 -4.13
CA THR A 8 -21.19 17.33 -5.25
C THR A 8 -20.34 18.53 -4.82
N VAL A 9 -19.70 19.18 -5.79
CA VAL A 9 -18.91 20.40 -5.53
C VAL A 9 -19.80 21.52 -5.02
N GLU A 10 -21.04 21.58 -5.47
CA GLU A 10 -22.06 22.55 -5.08
C GLU A 10 -22.46 22.33 -3.63
N GLN A 11 -22.75 21.09 -3.23
CA GLN A 11 -23.07 20.74 -1.83
C GLN A 11 -21.94 21.13 -0.87
N LEU A 12 -20.69 20.88 -1.24
CA LEU A 12 -19.53 21.30 -0.44
C LEU A 12 -19.42 22.82 -0.34
N ASN A 13 -19.69 23.55 -1.43
CA ASN A 13 -19.73 25.01 -1.40
C ASN A 13 -20.87 25.55 -0.53
N ASP A 14 -22.02 24.89 -0.52
CA ASP A 14 -23.17 25.26 0.31
C ASP A 14 -22.85 25.07 1.79
N PHE A 15 -22.17 23.98 2.17
CA PHE A 15 -21.69 23.80 3.55
C PHE A 15 -20.71 24.90 3.97
N ILE A 16 -19.82 25.34 3.07
CA ILE A 16 -18.85 26.41 3.35
C ILE A 16 -19.53 27.78 3.50
N LYS A 17 -20.59 28.04 2.73
CA LYS A 17 -21.30 29.33 2.70
C LYS A 17 -22.45 29.43 3.70
N SER A 18 -22.97 28.28 4.16
CA SER A 18 -24.00 28.26 5.19
C SER A 18 -23.50 28.95 6.45
N ASP A 19 -24.36 29.75 7.07
CA ASP A 19 -24.05 30.55 8.28
C ASP A 19 -24.01 29.65 9.54
N HIS A 20 -23.34 28.51 9.42
CA HIS A 20 -23.05 27.59 10.51
C HIS A 20 -21.96 28.19 11.41
N ALA A 21 -22.27 29.33 12.03
CA ALA A 21 -21.47 30.02 13.05
C ALA A 21 -21.16 29.14 14.30
N GLN A 22 -21.64 27.89 14.35
CA GLN A 22 -21.35 26.88 15.36
C GLN A 22 -20.53 25.68 14.86
N CYS A 23 -20.15 25.64 13.58
CA CYS A 23 -19.58 24.45 12.95
C CYS A 23 -18.30 24.77 12.14
N GLY A 24 -17.39 25.54 12.75
CA GLY A 24 -16.09 25.88 12.15
C GLY A 24 -15.34 24.66 11.60
N ASP A 25 -15.49 23.51 12.27
CA ASP A 25 -14.92 22.24 11.84
C ASP A 25 -15.59 21.69 10.58
N VAL A 26 -16.91 21.81 10.42
CA VAL A 26 -17.62 21.37 9.20
C VAL A 26 -17.25 22.23 8.00
N ALA A 27 -17.16 23.55 8.17
CA ALA A 27 -16.73 24.43 7.09
C ALA A 27 -15.26 24.18 6.71
N ALA A 28 -14.39 23.89 7.68
CA ALA A 28 -13.00 23.52 7.44
C ALA A 28 -12.90 22.16 6.72
N LEU A 29 -13.65 21.14 7.16
CA LEU A 29 -13.71 19.83 6.50
C LEU A 29 -14.27 19.93 5.09
N ALA A 30 -15.31 20.73 4.86
CA ALA A 30 -15.86 20.98 3.53
C ALA A 30 -14.84 21.65 2.59
N ARG A 31 -14.00 22.57 3.11
CA ARG A 31 -12.89 23.17 2.34
C ARG A 31 -11.82 22.13 1.99
N ILE A 32 -11.46 21.25 2.92
CA ILE A 32 -10.49 20.17 2.69
C ILE A 32 -11.03 19.18 1.65
N ALA A 33 -12.29 18.74 1.82
CA ALA A 33 -13.00 17.88 0.88
C ALA A 33 -13.09 18.51 -0.52
N LEU A 34 -13.41 19.80 -0.60
CA LEU A 34 -13.48 20.54 -1.87
C LEU A 34 -12.10 20.68 -2.53
N ALA A 35 -11.05 20.96 -1.75
CA ALA A 35 -9.69 21.04 -2.24
C ALA A 35 -9.20 19.68 -2.75
N ALA A 36 -9.50 18.59 -2.03
CA ALA A 36 -9.21 17.23 -2.47
C ALA A 36 -9.96 16.88 -3.77
N LYS A 37 -11.25 17.22 -3.87
CA LYS A 37 -12.08 16.93 -5.06
C LYS A 37 -11.67 17.72 -6.31
N ARG A 38 -11.04 18.88 -6.12
CA ARG A 38 -10.52 19.74 -7.21
C ARG A 38 -9.02 19.54 -7.46
N ALA A 39 -8.35 18.67 -6.72
CA ALA A 39 -6.94 18.43 -6.94
C ALA A 39 -6.74 17.86 -8.34
N GLU A 40 -5.95 18.52 -9.17
CA GLU A 40 -5.52 18.00 -10.46
C GLU A 40 -4.23 17.17 -10.29
N PRO A 41 -4.04 16.10 -11.06
CA PRO A 41 -2.79 15.37 -11.04
C PRO A 41 -1.64 16.29 -11.45
N PHE A 42 -0.54 16.20 -10.72
CA PHE A 42 0.71 16.86 -11.07
C PHE A 42 1.54 16.04 -12.06
N ALA A 43 1.42 14.72 -11.99
CA ALA A 43 2.13 13.80 -12.88
C ALA A 43 1.33 12.52 -13.13
N TRP A 44 1.77 11.76 -14.12
CA TRP A 44 1.18 10.48 -14.50
C TRP A 44 2.28 9.44 -14.70
N LYS A 45 1.96 8.20 -14.35
CA LYS A 45 2.85 7.05 -14.44
C LYS A 45 2.13 5.87 -15.08
N TRP A 46 2.78 5.16 -15.99
CA TRP A 46 2.30 3.86 -16.49
C TRP A 46 3.47 2.92 -16.77
N ARG A 47 3.19 1.64 -16.95
CA ARG A 47 4.21 0.63 -17.27
C ARG A 47 4.39 0.53 -18.78
N GLY A 48 5.55 0.91 -19.28
CA GLY A 48 5.97 0.67 -20.66
C GLY A 48 6.76 -0.62 -20.83
N ALA A 49 7.17 -0.91 -22.07
CA ALA A 49 7.92 -2.13 -22.42
C ALA A 49 9.28 -2.25 -21.72
N VAL A 50 9.90 -1.13 -21.33
CA VAL A 50 11.25 -1.07 -20.73
C VAL A 50 11.19 -0.62 -19.26
N GLY A 51 10.00 -0.62 -18.65
CA GLY A 51 9.80 -0.20 -17.26
C GLY A 51 8.80 0.95 -17.11
N ASP A 52 8.84 1.60 -15.95
CA ASP A 52 7.88 2.65 -15.61
C ASP A 52 8.19 3.98 -16.34
N ILE A 53 7.19 4.53 -17.03
CA ILE A 53 7.25 5.82 -17.72
C ILE A 53 6.57 6.86 -16.84
N TRP A 54 7.20 8.04 -16.72
CA TRP A 54 6.72 9.17 -15.94
C TRP A 54 6.60 10.41 -16.82
N THR A 55 5.51 11.17 -16.65
CA THR A 55 5.34 12.44 -17.35
C THR A 55 4.56 13.44 -16.52
N GLN A 56 4.82 14.73 -16.73
CA GLN A 56 3.99 15.84 -16.24
C GLN A 56 3.12 16.41 -17.37
N GLU A 57 3.21 15.86 -18.59
CA GLU A 57 2.41 16.32 -19.72
C GLU A 57 1.06 15.57 -19.75
N LYS A 58 0.00 16.23 -19.30
CA LYS A 58 -1.36 15.69 -19.30
C LYS A 58 -1.77 15.09 -20.65
N ARG A 59 -1.44 15.76 -21.76
CA ARG A 59 -1.76 15.29 -23.12
C ARG A 59 -1.19 13.91 -23.43
N LYS A 60 -0.01 13.57 -22.91
CA LYS A 60 0.59 12.23 -23.11
C LYS A 60 -0.16 11.19 -22.30
N ALA A 61 -0.53 11.52 -21.06
CA ALA A 61 -1.32 10.64 -20.22
C ALA A 61 -2.71 10.38 -20.83
N ASP A 62 -3.39 11.43 -21.32
CA ASP A 62 -4.70 11.33 -21.98
C ASP A 62 -4.60 10.46 -23.24
N PHE A 63 -3.56 10.64 -24.06
CA PHE A 63 -3.32 9.80 -25.23
C PHE A 63 -3.21 8.30 -24.86
N VAL A 64 -2.47 7.97 -23.79
CA VAL A 64 -2.32 6.59 -23.32
C VAL A 64 -3.65 6.05 -22.80
N LYS A 65 -4.39 6.82 -22.00
CA LYS A 65 -5.72 6.41 -21.50
C LYS A 65 -6.70 6.11 -22.63
N GLU A 66 -6.66 6.89 -23.71
CA GLU A 66 -7.58 6.74 -24.86
C GLU A 66 -7.16 5.63 -25.82
N ASN A 67 -5.86 5.47 -26.09
CA ASN A 67 -5.36 4.60 -27.16
C ASN A 67 -4.76 3.28 -26.67
N CYS A 68 -4.45 3.18 -25.37
CA CYS A 68 -3.84 2.02 -24.73
C CYS A 68 -4.55 1.70 -23.41
N PRO A 69 -5.85 1.33 -23.42
CA PRO A 69 -6.62 1.07 -22.21
C PRO A 69 -6.07 -0.09 -21.36
N GLU A 70 -5.26 -0.97 -21.95
CA GLU A 70 -4.52 -2.04 -21.26
C GLU A 70 -3.40 -1.53 -20.35
N LEU A 71 -2.97 -0.28 -20.52
CA LEU A 71 -1.94 0.34 -19.70
C LEU A 71 -2.58 1.22 -18.62
N PRO A 72 -2.65 0.75 -17.36
CA PRO A 72 -3.22 1.56 -16.29
C PRO A 72 -2.35 2.78 -16.02
N VAL A 73 -2.91 3.96 -16.27
CA VAL A 73 -2.27 5.25 -15.98
C VAL A 73 -2.58 5.63 -14.53
N THR A 74 -1.55 5.63 -13.69
CA THR A 74 -1.60 6.10 -12.30
C THR A 74 -1.40 7.60 -12.26
N GLU A 75 -2.30 8.32 -11.59
CA GLU A 75 -2.23 9.76 -11.38
C GLU A 75 -1.51 10.08 -10.07
N LEU A 76 -0.68 11.12 -10.09
CA LEU A 76 0.20 11.48 -8.98
C LEU A 76 -0.09 12.92 -8.59
N TYR A 77 -0.32 13.13 -7.31
CA TYR A 77 -0.75 14.41 -6.76
C TYR A 77 0.33 14.95 -5.81
N THR A 78 0.55 16.26 -5.84
CA THR A 78 1.46 16.95 -4.90
C THR A 78 0.81 17.18 -3.54
N THR A 79 -0.52 17.28 -3.53
CA THR A 79 -1.31 17.33 -2.32
C THR A 79 -1.78 15.91 -1.99
N PRO A 80 -1.68 15.43 -0.74
CA PRO A 80 -2.29 14.18 -0.34
C PRO A 80 -3.76 14.20 -0.74
N GLN A 81 -4.16 13.29 -1.59
CA GLN A 81 -5.57 13.05 -1.77
C GLN A 81 -6.11 12.46 -0.48
N LEU A 82 -7.30 12.89 -0.04
CA LEU A 82 -7.87 12.44 1.24
C LEU A 82 -8.15 10.93 1.24
N ASN A 83 -8.09 10.29 0.08
CA ASN A 83 -8.20 8.86 -0.13
C ASN A 83 -7.05 8.15 0.59
N SER A 84 -7.34 7.61 1.77
CA SER A 84 -6.55 6.49 2.30
C SER A 84 -6.44 5.41 1.22
N PRO A 85 -5.28 4.73 1.09
CA PRO A 85 -5.13 3.61 0.17
C PRO A 85 -6.26 2.61 0.38
N GLU A 86 -6.99 2.26 -0.67
CA GLU A 86 -8.02 1.22 -0.57
C GLU A 86 -7.30 -0.13 -0.39
N ILE A 87 -7.50 -0.75 0.77
CA ILE A 87 -7.05 -2.12 1.03
C ILE A 87 -7.98 -3.02 0.20
N PRO A 88 -7.48 -3.81 -0.76
CA PRO A 88 -8.30 -4.70 -1.56
C PRO A 88 -9.10 -5.69 -0.69
N GLU A 89 -10.32 -6.03 -1.10
CA GLU A 89 -11.20 -6.94 -0.33
C GLU A 89 -10.59 -8.35 -0.13
N ASP A 90 -9.67 -8.77 -0.99
CA ASP A 90 -8.94 -10.03 -0.91
C ASP A 90 -7.72 -9.98 0.04
N TRP A 91 -7.38 -8.81 0.59
CA TRP A 91 -6.27 -8.70 1.52
C TRP A 91 -6.68 -9.18 2.91
N ILE A 92 -5.98 -10.20 3.38
CA ILE A 92 -6.12 -10.71 4.73
C ILE A 92 -5.24 -9.89 5.65
N SER A 93 -5.86 -9.19 6.60
CA SER A 93 -5.13 -8.55 7.69
C SER A 93 -4.66 -9.62 8.67
N ILE A 94 -3.35 -9.79 8.80
CA ILE A 94 -2.75 -10.67 9.79
C ILE A 94 -2.38 -9.82 11.01
N PRO A 95 -2.96 -10.10 12.19
CA PRO A 95 -2.56 -9.43 13.43
C PRO A 95 -1.05 -9.58 13.69
N ARG A 96 -0.41 -8.49 14.13
CA ARG A 96 1.05 -8.46 14.32
C ARG A 96 1.52 -9.45 15.38
N ASP A 97 0.75 -9.61 16.45
CA ASP A 97 0.95 -10.58 17.51
C ASP A 97 0.89 -12.02 16.97
N MET A 98 -0.11 -12.34 16.16
CA MET A 98 -0.21 -13.66 15.52
C MET A 98 0.99 -13.95 14.59
N LEU A 99 1.45 -12.94 13.83
CA LEU A 99 2.62 -13.10 12.98
C LEU A 99 3.92 -13.26 13.80
N ALA A 100 4.02 -12.57 14.94
CA ALA A 100 5.14 -12.72 15.87
C ALA A 100 5.17 -14.12 16.52
N ASP A 101 4.02 -14.65 16.96
CA ASP A 101 3.92 -16.01 17.47
C ASP A 101 4.34 -17.05 16.41
N TYR A 102 3.90 -16.86 15.15
CA TYR A 102 4.30 -17.72 14.05
C TYR A 102 5.81 -17.63 13.75
N ARG A 103 6.37 -16.43 13.83
CA ARG A 103 7.81 -16.18 13.70
C ARG A 103 8.59 -16.98 14.74
N ASP A 104 8.14 -17.01 15.98
CA ASP A 104 8.80 -17.76 17.06
C ASP A 104 8.75 -19.28 16.84
N VAL A 105 7.61 -19.80 16.38
CA VAL A 105 7.48 -21.22 15.98
C VAL A 105 8.47 -21.57 14.88
N LYS A 106 8.56 -20.73 13.83
CA LYS A 106 9.49 -20.94 12.72
C LYS A 106 10.95 -20.85 13.15
N ASN A 107 11.25 -19.92 14.05
CA ASN A 107 12.59 -19.78 14.62
C ASN A 107 12.98 -21.03 15.43
N ALA A 108 12.05 -21.60 16.19
CA ALA A 108 12.27 -22.86 16.90
C ALA A 108 12.47 -24.05 15.94
N GLU A 109 11.74 -24.09 14.81
CA GLU A 109 11.94 -25.10 13.76
C GLU A 109 13.36 -25.04 13.17
N VAL A 110 13.85 -23.84 12.87
CA VAL A 110 15.23 -23.60 12.41
C VAL A 110 16.25 -24.10 13.44
N GLU A 111 16.09 -23.77 14.72
CA GLU A 111 17.01 -24.21 15.78
C GLU A 111 16.97 -25.72 16.00
N ASN A 112 15.80 -26.34 15.97
CA ASN A 112 15.65 -27.79 16.04
C ASN A 112 16.32 -28.48 14.85
N TYR A 113 16.19 -27.92 13.65
CA TYR A 113 16.84 -28.45 12.46
C TYR A 113 18.37 -28.37 12.55
N LYS A 114 18.91 -27.23 13.04
CA LYS A 114 20.35 -27.08 13.31
C LYS A 114 20.85 -28.14 14.30
N ALA A 115 20.10 -28.37 15.37
CA ALA A 115 20.47 -29.33 16.41
C ALA A 115 20.41 -30.79 15.90
N GLY A 116 19.36 -31.14 15.15
CA GLY A 116 19.14 -32.51 14.66
C GLY A 116 20.02 -32.92 13.47
N PHE A 117 20.42 -31.96 12.64
CA PHE A 117 21.14 -32.22 11.38
C PHE A 117 22.50 -31.52 11.31
N ALA A 118 23.10 -31.22 12.46
CA ALA A 118 24.43 -30.61 12.55
C ALA A 118 25.45 -31.32 11.64
N GLY A 119 26.08 -30.57 10.74
CA GLY A 119 27.07 -31.08 9.78
C GLY A 119 26.50 -31.60 8.46
N TYR A 120 25.20 -31.90 8.36
CA TYR A 120 24.56 -32.30 7.10
C TYR A 120 24.08 -31.09 6.29
N TYR A 121 23.51 -30.09 6.95
CA TYR A 121 22.97 -28.90 6.27
C TYR A 121 24.05 -27.91 5.79
N ASN A 122 25.29 -28.01 6.31
CA ASN A 122 26.42 -27.19 5.83
C ASN A 122 27.04 -27.73 4.53
N ARG A 123 26.61 -28.92 4.08
CA ARG A 123 27.15 -29.53 2.87
C ARG A 123 26.32 -29.09 1.66
N GLU A 124 26.90 -28.21 0.87
CA GLU A 124 26.28 -27.70 -0.36
C GLU A 124 25.82 -28.84 -1.30
N GLY A 125 24.72 -28.60 -1.99
CA GLY A 125 24.11 -29.55 -2.93
C GLY A 125 23.36 -30.71 -2.29
N THR A 126 23.37 -30.85 -0.95
CA THR A 126 22.56 -31.87 -0.27
C THR A 126 21.10 -31.43 -0.14
N ARG A 127 20.20 -32.40 0.05
CA ARG A 127 18.81 -32.11 0.43
C ARG A 127 18.75 -31.31 1.73
N TRP A 128 19.54 -31.69 2.74
CA TRP A 128 19.49 -31.03 4.04
C TRP A 128 19.90 -29.56 4.00
N ALA A 129 20.85 -29.19 3.13
CA ALA A 129 21.24 -27.81 2.92
C ALA A 129 20.15 -26.98 2.24
N ARG A 130 19.40 -27.58 1.29
CA ARG A 130 18.26 -26.92 0.64
C ARG A 130 17.10 -26.73 1.61
N ASP A 131 16.68 -27.80 2.28
CA ASP A 131 15.59 -27.76 3.27
C ASP A 131 15.91 -26.74 4.39
N PHE A 132 17.17 -26.61 4.80
CA PHE A 132 17.59 -25.59 5.78
C PHE A 132 17.57 -24.16 5.22
N ALA A 133 18.00 -23.96 3.98
CA ALA A 133 17.96 -22.66 3.33
C ALA A 133 16.52 -22.18 3.16
N ASP A 134 15.60 -23.05 2.75
CA ASP A 134 14.17 -22.76 2.60
C ASP A 134 13.57 -22.30 3.94
N LEU A 135 13.86 -23.00 5.05
CA LEU A 135 13.41 -22.60 6.39
C LEU A 135 13.96 -21.23 6.82
N CYS A 136 15.22 -20.95 6.51
CA CYS A 136 15.83 -19.65 6.82
C CYS A 136 15.23 -18.52 5.96
N GLU A 137 14.90 -18.80 4.70
CA GLU A 137 14.26 -17.85 3.80
C GLU A 137 12.85 -17.52 4.26
N GLU A 138 12.06 -18.52 4.67
CA GLU A 138 10.73 -18.32 5.27
C GLU A 138 10.81 -17.42 6.51
N LEU A 139 11.71 -17.72 7.44
CA LEU A 139 11.91 -16.91 8.64
C LEU A 139 12.31 -15.47 8.31
N ALA A 140 13.23 -15.29 7.37
CA ALA A 140 13.67 -13.97 6.93
C ALA A 140 12.54 -13.17 6.25
N ALA A 141 11.67 -13.84 5.50
CA ALA A 141 10.48 -13.21 4.92
C ALA A 141 9.52 -12.71 6.00
N ILE A 142 9.30 -13.49 7.06
CA ILE A 142 8.47 -13.08 8.21
C ILE A 142 9.09 -11.89 8.94
N ASP A 143 10.39 -11.93 9.22
CA ASP A 143 11.12 -10.84 9.87
C ASP A 143 11.02 -9.53 9.08
N LYS A 144 11.13 -9.62 7.75
CA LYS A 144 10.97 -8.47 6.86
C LYS A 144 9.57 -7.85 6.94
N VAL A 145 8.52 -8.68 7.00
CA VAL A 145 7.13 -8.20 7.12
C VAL A 145 6.90 -7.53 8.49
N LEU A 146 7.39 -8.15 9.57
CA LEU A 146 7.29 -7.57 10.92
C LEU A 146 8.05 -6.25 11.05
N ALA A 147 9.21 -6.10 10.40
CA ALA A 147 9.98 -4.86 10.40
C ALA A 147 9.30 -3.73 9.59
N ALA A 148 8.54 -4.09 8.55
CA ALA A 148 7.79 -3.14 7.73
C ALA A 148 6.43 -2.75 8.34
N ALA A 149 5.93 -3.51 9.32
CA ALA A 149 4.63 -3.26 9.94
C ALA A 149 4.66 -1.99 10.84
N PRO A 150 3.74 -1.03 10.67
CA PRO A 150 3.67 0.15 11.51
C PRO A 150 3.38 -0.21 12.98
N GLU A 151 3.99 0.51 13.93
CA GLU A 151 3.87 0.23 15.38
C GLU A 151 2.49 0.57 15.96
N LYS A 152 1.64 1.29 15.23
CA LYS A 152 0.26 1.63 15.60
C LYS A 152 -0.66 1.48 14.38
N PRO A 153 -1.92 1.06 14.57
CA PRO A 153 -2.92 1.23 13.52
C PRO A 153 -3.05 2.73 13.24
N LEU A 154 -3.07 3.08 11.95
CA LEU A 154 -3.42 4.42 11.47
C LEU A 154 -4.86 4.76 11.85
#